data_AF-A0A139H9X7-F1
#
_entry.id   AF-A0A139H9X7-F1
#
_cell.length_a   1.000
_cell.length_b   1.000
_cell.length_c   1.000
_cell.angle_alpha   90.00
_cell.angle_beta   90.00
_cell.angle_gamma   90.00
#
_symmetry.space_group_name_H-M   'P 1'
#
loop_
_entity.id
_entity.type
_entity.pdbx_description
1 polymer ?
#
loop_
_entity_poly.entity_id
_entity_poly.type
_entity_poly.pdbx_seq_one_letter_code
_entity_poly.pdbx_strand_id
1 'polypeptide(L)'
;MAGHAIGFDHEQSRPDASQYLDFRCGNLRDYEETKRKIEEANNGDTIEDAKYGFSAEHFLPEVTSALGFAQWSKDFDDESIMLYGSYDGSKVDRPVLLRKRKGRASVPDLKMGGWAQAVSMGDVARVCQLYPDEQFNAEEANDSDPGWAPTS
;
A
#
# COMPACT_ATOMS: atom_id res chain seq x y z
N MET A 1 -4.33 4.37 -13.47
CA MET A 1 -3.89 4.74 -12.12
C MET A 1 -4.24 6.21 -11.87
N ALA A 2 -5.51 6.49 -11.52
CA ALA A 2 -5.96 7.86 -11.24
C ALA A 2 -5.55 8.34 -9.83
N GLY A 3 -5.39 7.42 -8.85
CA GLY A 3 -5.01 7.73 -7.47
C GLY A 3 -3.61 8.34 -7.30
N HIS A 4 -2.60 7.82 -8.00
CA HIS A 4 -1.27 8.46 -8.01
C HIS A 4 -1.28 9.88 -8.60
N ALA A 5 -2.10 10.10 -9.64
CA ALA A 5 -2.20 11.42 -10.26
C ALA A 5 -2.82 12.48 -9.32
N ILE A 6 -3.55 12.05 -8.29
CA ILE A 6 -4.15 12.90 -7.26
C ILE A 6 -3.42 12.83 -5.91
N GLY A 7 -2.22 12.23 -5.86
CA GLY A 7 -1.32 12.32 -4.71
C GLY A 7 -1.38 11.17 -3.70
N PHE A 8 -2.04 10.06 -4.01
CA PHE A 8 -2.05 8.90 -3.12
C PHE A 8 -0.83 8.00 -3.30
N ASP A 9 -0.20 7.66 -2.19
CA ASP A 9 0.71 6.52 -2.08
C ASP A 9 -0.08 5.21 -1.96
N HIS A 10 0.56 4.10 -2.34
CA HIS A 10 -0.03 2.77 -2.24
C HIS A 10 -0.39 2.38 -0.79
N GLU A 11 -1.48 1.65 -0.59
CA GLU A 11 -1.91 1.26 0.76
C GLU A 11 -0.90 0.33 1.43
N GLN A 12 -0.22 -0.55 0.67
CA GLN A 12 0.84 -1.41 1.21
C GLN A 12 2.12 -0.67 1.63
N SER A 13 2.32 0.61 1.27
CA SER A 13 3.50 1.38 1.66
C SER A 13 3.35 2.08 3.02
N ARG A 14 2.20 1.92 3.69
CA ARG A 14 1.98 2.44 5.05
C ARG A 14 3.03 1.90 6.05
N PRO A 15 3.51 2.72 7.02
CA PRO A 15 4.39 2.30 8.10
C PRO A 15 3.82 1.15 8.94
N ASP A 16 2.49 1.13 9.10
CA ASP A 16 1.78 0.09 9.83
C ASP A 16 1.30 -1.07 8.95
N ALA A 17 1.55 -1.05 7.63
CA ALA A 17 1.13 -2.11 6.70
C ALA A 17 1.60 -3.50 7.16
N SER A 18 2.77 -3.59 7.80
CA SER A 18 3.29 -4.84 8.36
C SER A 18 2.40 -5.47 9.45
N GLN A 19 1.45 -4.74 10.04
CA GLN A 19 0.46 -5.30 10.98
C GLN A 19 -0.65 -6.07 10.23
N TYR A 20 -0.94 -5.67 8.99
CA TYR A 20 -2.05 -6.17 8.18
C TYR A 20 -1.60 -7.09 7.05
N LEU A 21 -0.35 -6.95 6.60
CA LEU A 21 0.21 -7.66 5.46
C LEU A 21 1.45 -8.46 5.84
N ASP A 22 1.63 -9.60 5.18
CA ASP A 22 2.88 -10.35 5.13
C ASP A 22 3.45 -10.22 3.72
N PHE A 23 4.62 -9.58 3.61
CA PHE A 23 5.30 -9.33 2.34
C PHE A 23 6.47 -10.28 2.15
N ARG A 24 6.39 -11.08 1.08
CA ARG A 24 7.35 -12.10 0.70
C ARG A 24 8.23 -11.59 -0.45
N CYS A 25 9.11 -10.64 -0.14
CA CYS A 25 10.01 -10.02 -1.12
C CYS A 25 10.79 -11.04 -1.97
N GLY A 26 11.17 -12.19 -1.42
CA GLY A 26 11.84 -13.28 -2.16
C GLY A 26 11.06 -13.84 -3.37
N ASN A 27 9.75 -13.63 -3.39
CA ASN A 27 8.87 -14.04 -4.47
C ASN A 27 8.79 -13.01 -5.61
N LEU A 28 9.34 -11.81 -5.44
CA LEU A 28 9.42 -10.82 -6.51
C LEU A 28 10.31 -11.29 -7.66
N ARG A 29 9.94 -10.96 -8.89
CA ARG A 29 10.67 -11.34 -10.12
C ARG A 29 12.09 -10.77 -10.15
N ASP A 30 12.25 -9.55 -9.66
CA ASP A 30 13.50 -8.78 -9.63
C ASP A 30 14.35 -9.03 -8.37
N TYR A 31 13.87 -9.86 -7.42
CA TYR A 31 14.53 -10.07 -6.12
C TYR A 31 16.03 -10.40 -6.21
N GLU A 32 16.42 -11.36 -7.06
CA GLU A 32 17.82 -11.78 -7.17
C GLU A 32 18.70 -10.69 -7.77
N GLU A 33 18.16 -9.94 -8.73
CA GLU A 33 18.89 -8.85 -9.38
C GLU A 33 19.13 -7.70 -8.42
N THR A 34 18.11 -7.29 -7.65
CA THR A 34 18.29 -6.20 -6.68
C THR A 34 19.13 -6.62 -5.49
N LYS A 35 19.00 -7.86 -5.02
CA LYS A 35 19.90 -8.38 -4.01
C LYS A 35 21.37 -8.26 -4.46
N ARG A 36 21.67 -8.62 -5.71
CA ARG A 36 23.00 -8.44 -6.29
C ARG A 36 23.41 -6.96 -6.34
N LYS A 37 22.52 -6.06 -6.80
CA LYS A 37 22.80 -4.61 -6.87
C LYS A 37 23.11 -4.01 -5.47
N ILE A 38 22.37 -4.41 -4.44
CA ILE A 38 22.60 -3.98 -3.04
C ILE A 38 23.96 -4.49 -2.55
N GLU A 39 24.26 -5.77 -2.78
CA GLU A 39 25.55 -6.37 -2.42
C GLU A 39 26.72 -5.68 -3.15
N GLU A 40 26.56 -5.34 -4.42
CA GLU A 40 27.55 -4.62 -5.23
C GLU A 40 27.74 -3.16 -4.78
N ALA A 41 26.66 -2.48 -4.38
CA ALA A 41 26.72 -1.10 -3.90
C ALA A 41 27.49 -0.99 -2.58
N ASN A 42 27.42 -2.03 -1.73
CA ASN A 42 28.15 -2.15 -0.45
C ASN A 42 28.09 -0.86 0.40
N ASN A 43 26.92 -0.22 0.43
CA ASN A 43 26.67 1.06 1.07
C ASN A 43 25.93 0.93 2.42
N GLY A 44 25.59 -0.30 2.83
CA GLY A 44 24.88 -0.60 4.08
C GLY A 44 23.38 -0.82 3.91
N ASP A 45 22.83 -0.66 2.71
CA ASP A 45 21.42 -0.96 2.44
C ASP A 45 21.14 -2.47 2.55
N THR A 46 19.94 -2.84 2.97
CA THR A 46 19.52 -4.25 3.07
C THR A 46 18.29 -4.53 2.22
N ILE A 47 18.07 -5.80 1.90
CA ILE A 47 16.87 -6.25 1.19
C ILE A 47 15.59 -6.09 2.05
N GLU A 48 15.72 -5.95 3.37
CA GLU A 48 14.59 -5.63 4.25
C GLU A 48 14.25 -4.14 4.22
N ASP A 49 15.23 -3.26 3.95
CA ASP A 49 14.95 -1.87 3.63
C ASP A 49 14.22 -1.78 2.28
N ALA A 50 14.55 -2.69 1.35
CA ALA A 50 13.90 -2.83 0.05
C ALA A 50 12.43 -3.30 0.10
N LYS A 51 11.89 -3.58 1.29
CA LYS A 51 10.63 -4.30 1.49
C LYS A 51 9.37 -3.46 1.24
N TYR A 52 9.46 -2.14 1.37
CA TYR A 52 8.29 -1.25 1.39
C TYR A 52 8.01 -0.55 0.05
N GLY A 53 8.91 -0.69 -0.93
CA GLY A 53 8.74 -0.29 -2.33
C GLY A 53 8.64 -1.54 -3.17
N PHE A 54 7.45 -1.84 -3.67
CA PHE A 54 7.03 -3.16 -4.15
C PHE A 54 7.87 -3.79 -5.28
N SER A 55 8.71 -3.02 -5.96
CA SER A 55 9.70 -3.54 -6.89
C SER A 55 11.07 -3.11 -6.40
N ALA A 56 11.99 -4.05 -6.48
CA ALA A 56 13.35 -3.85 -6.10
C ALA A 56 14.09 -2.93 -7.12
N GLU A 57 13.46 -2.59 -8.26
CA GLU A 57 13.84 -1.54 -9.22
C GLU A 57 13.05 -0.22 -9.07
N HIS A 58 11.80 -0.23 -8.58
CA HIS A 58 11.05 0.98 -8.19
C HIS A 58 11.48 1.50 -6.80
N PHE A 59 12.78 1.40 -6.51
CA PHE A 59 13.42 1.84 -5.26
C PHE A 59 14.02 3.25 -5.36
N LEU A 60 13.49 4.09 -6.25
CA LEU A 60 13.38 5.49 -5.87
C LEU A 60 12.15 5.53 -4.98
N PRO A 61 12.20 6.09 -3.75
CA PRO A 61 10.96 6.48 -3.11
C PRO A 61 10.22 7.26 -4.19
N GLU A 62 9.10 6.70 -4.67
CA GLU A 62 8.08 7.52 -5.30
C GLU A 62 7.92 8.60 -4.27
N VAL A 63 8.34 9.83 -4.62
CA VAL A 63 8.48 10.93 -3.69
C VAL A 63 7.19 10.89 -2.92
N THR A 64 7.23 10.37 -1.68
CA THR A 64 6.05 10.27 -0.84
C THR A 64 5.69 11.71 -0.76
N SER A 65 4.70 12.11 -1.54
CA SER A 65 4.38 13.52 -1.59
C SER A 65 4.08 13.84 -0.14
N ALA A 66 4.59 14.94 0.40
CA ALA A 66 4.35 15.26 1.81
C ALA A 66 2.84 15.20 2.16
N LEU A 67 1.99 15.29 1.13
CA LEU A 67 0.56 15.03 1.12
C LEU A 67 0.22 13.54 1.31
N GLY A 68 0.73 12.61 0.50
CA GLY A 68 0.37 11.18 0.49
C GLY A 68 0.58 10.41 1.82
N PHE A 69 1.61 10.75 2.59
CA PHE A 69 1.86 10.18 3.93
C PHE A 69 0.87 10.71 4.98
N ALA A 70 0.47 11.98 4.88
CA ALA A 70 -0.44 12.65 5.83
C ALA A 70 -1.91 12.26 5.67
N GLN A 71 -2.17 11.29 4.79
CA GLN A 71 -3.48 10.99 4.22
C GLN A 71 -3.96 9.58 4.54
N TRP A 72 -3.20 8.79 5.29
CA TRP A 72 -3.68 7.45 5.63
C TRP A 72 -4.79 7.53 6.67
N SER A 73 -5.85 6.74 6.41
CA SER A 73 -6.92 6.49 7.35
C SER A 73 -6.40 5.73 8.56
N LYS A 74 -7.07 5.92 9.69
CA LYS A 74 -6.78 5.20 10.93
C LYS A 74 -6.83 3.69 10.72
N ASP A 75 -7.85 3.20 10.03
CA ASP A 75 -7.96 1.80 9.67
C ASP A 75 -7.25 1.52 8.34
N PHE A 76 -6.71 0.31 8.21
CA PHE A 76 -6.07 -0.18 6.99
C PHE A 76 -7.12 -0.62 5.98
N ASP A 77 -7.03 -0.10 4.75
CA ASP A 77 -8.02 -0.38 3.71
C ASP A 77 -7.58 -1.55 2.81
N ASP A 78 -7.95 -2.77 3.19
CA ASP A 78 -7.61 -3.97 2.42
C ASP A 78 -8.44 -4.15 1.13
N GLU A 79 -9.31 -3.20 0.80
CA GLU A 79 -10.06 -3.09 -0.45
C GLU A 79 -9.69 -1.85 -1.28
N SER A 80 -8.74 -1.03 -0.82
CA SER A 80 -8.32 0.19 -1.50
C SER A 80 -7.93 -0.09 -2.96
N ILE A 81 -8.31 0.83 -3.84
CA ILE A 81 -7.88 0.82 -5.24
C ILE A 81 -6.36 1.01 -5.37
N MET A 82 -5.72 1.52 -4.32
CA MET A 82 -4.29 1.73 -4.19
C MET A 82 -3.56 0.55 -3.54
N LEU A 83 -4.24 -0.57 -3.26
CA LEU A 83 -3.63 -1.79 -2.78
C LEU A 83 -3.25 -2.72 -3.92
N TYR A 84 -2.03 -3.24 -3.88
CA TYR A 84 -1.60 -4.27 -4.81
C TYR A 84 -2.19 -5.65 -4.53
N GLY A 85 -2.38 -6.41 -5.60
CA GLY A 85 -2.82 -7.78 -5.57
C GLY A 85 -1.74 -8.73 -5.08
N SER A 86 -2.16 -9.89 -4.58
CA SER A 86 -1.25 -10.86 -3.96
C SER A 86 -0.14 -11.37 -4.88
N TYR A 87 -0.29 -11.26 -6.20
CA TYR A 87 0.64 -11.79 -7.19
C TYR A 87 1.27 -10.72 -8.09
N ASP A 88 1.06 -9.44 -7.80
CA ASP A 88 1.72 -8.40 -8.58
C ASP A 88 3.24 -8.50 -8.39
N GLY A 89 4.01 -8.23 -9.44
CA GLY A 89 5.48 -8.32 -9.41
C GLY A 89 6.06 -9.72 -9.15
N SER A 90 5.21 -10.74 -9.02
CA SER A 90 5.55 -12.11 -8.64
C SER A 90 6.37 -12.85 -9.70
N LYS A 91 7.31 -13.68 -9.25
CA LYS A 91 7.74 -14.90 -9.96
C LYS A 91 6.50 -15.79 -10.11
N VAL A 92 6.13 -16.19 -11.32
CA VAL A 92 4.88 -16.93 -11.65
C VAL A 92 4.45 -17.89 -10.53
N ASP A 93 3.17 -17.80 -10.12
CA ASP A 93 2.50 -18.61 -9.09
C ASP A 93 3.04 -18.52 -7.63
N ARG A 94 3.72 -17.42 -7.24
CA ARG A 94 4.20 -17.23 -5.86
C ARG A 94 3.73 -15.93 -5.22
N PRO A 95 2.77 -15.95 -4.27
CA PRO A 95 2.23 -14.70 -3.75
C PRO A 95 3.30 -13.86 -3.04
N VAL A 96 3.29 -12.57 -3.36
CA VAL A 96 4.17 -11.53 -2.84
C VAL A 96 3.53 -10.84 -1.64
N LEU A 97 2.24 -10.51 -1.71
CA LEU A 97 1.48 -9.93 -0.60
C LEU A 97 0.43 -10.89 -0.09
N LEU A 98 0.39 -11.10 1.22
CA LEU A 98 -0.63 -11.89 1.89
C LEU A 98 -1.33 -11.07 2.96
N ARG A 99 -2.66 -11.17 3.02
CA ARG A 99 -3.47 -10.58 4.08
C ARG A 99 -3.28 -11.37 5.37
N LYS A 100 -2.87 -10.70 6.45
CA LYS A 100 -2.82 -11.29 7.80
C LYS A 100 -4.24 -11.44 8.34
N ARG A 101 -4.48 -12.54 9.05
CA ARG A 101 -5.75 -12.81 9.73
C ARG A 101 -5.49 -13.17 11.18
N LYS A 102 -6.20 -12.54 12.11
CA LYS A 102 -5.99 -12.75 13.55
C LYS A 102 -6.18 -14.23 13.90
N GLY A 103 -5.14 -14.86 14.46
CA GLY A 103 -5.15 -16.27 14.87
C GLY A 103 -5.27 -17.28 13.72
N ARG A 104 -5.02 -16.87 12.47
CA ARG A 104 -5.10 -17.73 11.28
C ARG A 104 -3.89 -17.51 10.38
N ALA A 105 -3.65 -18.44 9.47
CA ALA A 105 -2.64 -18.27 8.44
C ALA A 105 -2.98 -17.08 7.53
N SER A 106 -1.95 -16.36 7.09
CA SER A 106 -2.08 -15.32 6.07
C SER A 106 -2.50 -15.92 4.73
N VAL A 107 -3.29 -15.20 3.95
CA VAL A 107 -3.89 -15.69 2.71
C VAL A 107 -3.54 -14.80 1.51
N PRO A 108 -3.29 -15.38 0.32
CA PRO A 108 -2.97 -14.63 -0.89
C PRO A 108 -4.24 -14.28 -1.69
N ASP A 109 -5.13 -13.51 -1.08
CA ASP A 109 -6.45 -13.17 -1.62
C ASP A 109 -6.64 -11.66 -1.85
N LEU A 110 -5.55 -10.89 -1.93
CA LEU A 110 -5.58 -9.47 -2.26
C LEU A 110 -5.70 -9.29 -3.77
N LYS A 111 -6.43 -8.26 -4.18
CA LYS A 111 -6.68 -7.92 -5.58
C LYS A 111 -6.38 -6.44 -5.81
N MET A 112 -5.67 -6.15 -6.89
CA MET A 112 -5.55 -4.81 -7.44
C MET A 112 -6.93 -4.20 -7.67
N GLY A 113 -7.17 -3.02 -7.11
CA GLY A 113 -8.48 -2.38 -7.24
C GLY A 113 -9.53 -2.86 -6.24
N GLY A 114 -9.14 -3.66 -5.25
CA GLY A 114 -10.08 -4.31 -4.34
C GLY A 114 -10.90 -5.43 -4.99
N TRP A 115 -11.82 -6.01 -4.21
CA TRP A 115 -12.66 -7.12 -4.70
C TRP A 115 -13.70 -6.69 -5.73
N ALA A 116 -14.05 -5.40 -5.75
CA ALA A 116 -15.06 -4.81 -6.62
C ALA A 116 -14.50 -4.05 -7.84
N GLN A 117 -13.16 -3.89 -7.97
CA GLN A 117 -12.54 -2.94 -8.93
C GLN A 117 -13.12 -1.54 -8.82
N ALA A 118 -13.56 -1.16 -7.62
CA ALA A 118 -14.27 0.06 -7.32
C ALA A 118 -13.49 0.84 -6.28
N VAL A 119 -13.67 2.16 -6.28
CA VAL A 119 -13.12 3.05 -5.26
C VAL A 119 -13.75 2.67 -3.91
N SER A 120 -12.93 2.35 -2.92
CA SER A 120 -13.42 2.01 -1.57
C SER A 120 -13.90 3.26 -0.83
N MET A 121 -14.61 3.09 0.28
CA MET A 121 -14.96 4.25 1.13
C MET A 121 -13.74 4.87 1.80
N GLY A 122 -12.71 4.07 2.11
CA GLY A 122 -11.41 4.60 2.55
C GLY A 122 -10.77 5.51 1.50
N ASP A 123 -10.74 5.09 0.24
CA ASP A 123 -10.22 5.93 -0.85
C ASP A 123 -11.02 7.23 -1.00
N VAL A 124 -12.36 7.18 -0.93
CA VAL A 124 -13.23 8.37 -0.99
C VAL A 124 -12.93 9.31 0.18
N ALA A 125 -12.83 8.78 1.40
CA ALA A 125 -12.51 9.57 2.59
C ALA A 125 -11.15 10.27 2.45
N ARG A 126 -10.13 9.57 1.95
CA ARG A 126 -8.80 10.14 1.67
C ARG A 126 -8.88 11.29 0.67
N VAL A 127 -9.70 11.18 -0.37
CA VAL A 127 -9.88 12.26 -1.38
C VAL A 127 -10.51 13.47 -0.71
N CYS A 128 -11.57 13.28 0.09
CA CYS A 128 -12.26 14.36 0.78
C CYS A 128 -11.35 15.08 1.80
N GLN A 129 -10.40 14.37 2.41
CA GLN A 129 -9.40 14.95 3.30
C GLN A 129 -8.39 15.82 2.55
N LEU A 130 -8.02 15.44 1.32
CA LEU A 130 -7.03 16.15 0.51
C LEU A 130 -7.63 17.38 -0.20
N TYR A 131 -8.88 17.24 -0.62
CA TYR A 131 -9.62 18.24 -1.39
C TYR A 131 -10.98 18.52 -0.72
N PRO A 132 -10.99 19.16 0.46
CA PRO A 132 -12.24 19.51 1.13
C PRO A 132 -13.04 20.49 0.27
N ASP A 133 -14.32 20.19 0.04
CA ASP A 133 -15.28 21.03 -0.69
C ASP A 133 -16.46 21.36 0.24
N GLU A 134 -17.10 22.52 0.06
CA GLU A 134 -18.32 22.90 0.77
C GLU A 134 -19.48 21.90 0.54
N GLN A 135 -19.40 21.07 -0.52
CA GLN A 135 -20.38 20.02 -0.85
C GLN A 135 -19.97 18.61 -0.42
N PHE A 136 -18.72 18.38 -0.01
CA PHE A 136 -18.18 17.08 0.36
C PHE A 136 -17.21 17.27 1.53
N ASN A 137 -17.71 17.10 2.75
CA ASN A 137 -16.88 17.22 3.95
C ASN A 137 -16.42 15.81 4.40
N ALA A 138 -15.18 15.71 4.87
CA ALA A 138 -14.66 14.47 5.44
C ALA A 138 -15.37 14.09 6.76
N GLU A 139 -16.09 15.02 7.39
CA GLU A 139 -16.86 14.77 8.61
C GLU A 139 -18.03 13.81 8.37
N GLU A 140 -18.72 13.85 7.22
CA GLU A 140 -19.82 12.92 6.90
C GLU A 140 -19.30 11.48 6.73
N ALA A 141 -18.12 11.31 6.12
CA ALA A 141 -17.44 10.01 6.02
C ALA A 141 -16.97 9.52 7.40
N ASN A 142 -16.47 10.42 8.25
CA ASN A 142 -15.95 10.10 9.58
C ASN A 142 -17.05 9.87 10.64
N ASP A 143 -18.19 10.57 10.54
CA ASP A 143 -19.32 10.46 11.45
C ASP A 143 -20.10 9.15 11.23
N SER A 144 -20.11 8.66 9.99
CA SER A 144 -20.76 7.40 9.64
C SER A 144 -19.85 6.17 9.86
N ASP A 145 -18.53 6.33 9.75
CA ASP A 145 -17.55 5.31 10.13
C ASP A 145 -16.20 5.94 10.58
N PRO A 146 -15.93 6.03 11.90
CA PRO A 146 -14.78 6.75 12.43
C PRO A 146 -13.43 6.07 12.14
N GLY A 147 -13.43 4.86 11.54
CA GLY A 147 -12.22 4.19 11.07
C GLY A 147 -11.54 4.91 9.90
N TRP A 148 -12.28 5.72 9.14
CA TRP A 148 -11.78 6.44 7.96
C TRP A 148 -11.19 7.82 8.25
N ALA A 149 -11.23 8.25 9.51
CA ALA A 149 -10.60 9.50 9.93
C ALA A 149 -9.08 9.49 9.66
N PRO A 150 -8.47 10.65 9.37
CA PRO A 150 -7.03 10.74 9.20
C PRO A 150 -6.29 10.33 10.47
N THR A 151 -5.08 9.82 10.30
CA THR A 151 -4.21 9.37 11.41
C THR A 151 -3.61 10.52 12.24
N SER A 152 -3.78 11.78 11.81
CA SER A 152 -3.26 13.00 12.47
C SER A 152 -4.32 14.08 12.63
#